data_AF-A0A931R4T3-F1
#
_entry.id   AF-A0A931R4T3-F1
#
_cell.length_a   1.000
_cell.length_b   1.000
_cell.length_c   1.000
_cell.angle_alpha   90.00
_cell.angle_beta   90.00
_cell.angle_gamma   90.00
#
_symmetry.space_group_name_H-M   'P 1'
#
loop_
_entity.id
_entity.type
_entity.pdbx_description
1 polymer ?
#
loop_
_entity_poly.entity_id
_entity_poly.type
_entity_poly.pdbx_seq_one_letter_code
_entity_poly.pdbx_strand_id
1 'polypeptide(L)'
;MKLDRTGSVPQWGESLFHNDPMASTEYFDSLKRTLPIESEKRLMLAVLQDAVECYQKYLVARRGKDKNLFSEAEAWILEQDNRSAFSFDNVCDSLG
;
A
#
# COMPACT_ATOMS: atom_id res chain seq x y z
N MET A 1 -43.17 30.68 -36.18
CA MET A 1 -44.03 29.49 -35.92
C MET A 1 -43.86 28.59 -37.14
N LYS A 2 -43.21 27.42 -37.13
CA LYS A 2 -42.89 26.43 -36.08
C LYS A 2 -41.42 26.00 -36.25
N LEU A 3 -40.73 25.71 -35.16
CA LEU A 3 -39.47 24.96 -35.14
C LEU A 3 -39.84 23.50 -34.81
N ASP A 4 -39.56 22.57 -35.71
CA ASP A 4 -39.69 21.14 -35.45
C ASP A 4 -38.58 20.70 -34.48
N ARG A 5 -39.00 20.10 -33.36
CA ARG A 5 -38.13 19.37 -32.44
C ARG A 5 -38.17 17.91 -32.81
N THR A 6 -37.19 17.43 -33.56
CA THR A 6 -36.80 16.02 -33.56
C THR A 6 -35.28 15.91 -33.53
N GLY A 7 -34.68 16.30 -32.41
CA GLY A 7 -33.33 15.85 -32.08
C GLY A 7 -33.42 14.44 -31.53
N SER A 8 -33.30 13.43 -32.39
CA SER A 8 -33.05 12.05 -31.93
C SER A 8 -31.76 12.07 -31.11
N VAL A 9 -31.85 11.66 -29.85
CA VAL A 9 -30.68 11.40 -29.02
C VAL A 9 -29.83 10.33 -29.74
N PRO A 10 -28.54 10.59 -29.99
CA PRO A 10 -27.68 9.60 -30.59
C PRO A 10 -27.55 8.37 -29.68
N GLN A 11 -27.70 7.20 -30.27
CA GLN A 11 -27.67 5.86 -29.66
C GLN A 11 -26.40 5.55 -28.84
N TRP A 12 -25.33 6.35 -28.99
CA TRP A 12 -24.11 6.24 -28.19
C TRP A 12 -24.23 6.90 -26.81
N GLY A 13 -25.25 7.73 -26.57
CA GLY A 13 -25.48 8.39 -25.28
C GLY A 13 -25.99 7.45 -24.18
N GLU A 14 -26.67 6.36 -24.54
CA GLU A 14 -27.26 5.43 -23.57
C GLU A 14 -26.32 4.26 -23.21
N SER A 15 -25.33 3.97 -24.06
CA SER A 15 -24.46 2.80 -23.93
C SER A 15 -23.14 3.07 -23.19
N LEU A 16 -22.68 4.33 -23.13
CA LEU A 16 -21.37 4.67 -22.57
C LEU A 16 -21.29 4.59 -21.04
N PHE A 17 -22.42 4.46 -20.35
CA PHE A 17 -22.48 4.37 -18.89
C PHE A 17 -23.23 3.14 -18.38
N HIS A 18 -23.24 2.04 -19.12
CA HIS A 18 -23.53 0.75 -18.50
C HIS A 18 -22.30 0.34 -17.67
N ASN A 19 -22.08 1.02 -16.55
CA ASN A 19 -21.29 0.48 -15.45
C ASN A 19 -22.11 -0.69 -14.92
N ASP A 20 -21.82 -1.90 -15.41
CA ASP A 20 -22.37 -3.13 -14.86
C ASP A 20 -21.80 -3.29 -13.43
N PRO A 21 -22.59 -3.01 -12.37
CA PRO A 21 -22.10 -3.06 -11.00
C PRO A 21 -21.88 -4.51 -10.53
N MET A 22 -22.41 -5.48 -11.27
CA MET A 22 -22.37 -6.90 -10.92
C MET A 22 -20.99 -7.54 -11.14
N ALA A 23 -20.11 -6.87 -11.89
CA ALA A 23 -18.73 -7.29 -12.09
C ALA A 23 -17.78 -6.82 -10.99
N SER A 24 -18.24 -6.03 -10.00
CA SER A 24 -17.35 -5.53 -8.95
C SER A 24 -16.69 -6.68 -8.17
N THR A 25 -17.44 -7.71 -7.78
CA THR A 25 -16.92 -8.89 -7.09
C THR A 25 -15.90 -9.67 -7.92
N GLU A 26 -16.15 -9.86 -9.22
CA GLU A 26 -15.21 -10.55 -10.12
C GLU A 26 -13.98 -9.71 -10.45
N TYR A 27 -14.13 -8.39 -10.55
CA TYR A 27 -13.03 -7.42 -10.69
C TYR A 27 -12.14 -7.42 -9.46
N PHE A 28 -12.73 -7.35 -8.25
CA PHE A 28 -11.95 -7.43 -7.02
C PHE A 28 -11.28 -8.80 -6.84
N ASP A 29 -11.92 -9.90 -7.25
CA ASP A 29 -11.32 -11.23 -7.15
C ASP A 29 -10.21 -11.48 -8.18
N SER A 30 -10.35 -10.97 -9.41
CA SER A 30 -9.26 -10.98 -10.40
C SER A 30 -8.12 -10.06 -9.98
N LEU A 31 -8.43 -8.88 -9.44
CA LEU A 31 -7.45 -7.95 -8.88
C LEU A 31 -6.69 -8.58 -7.70
N LYS A 32 -7.34 -9.23 -6.73
CA LYS A 32 -6.67 -9.95 -5.64
C LYS A 32 -5.77 -11.09 -6.12
N ARG A 33 -6.12 -11.75 -7.22
CA ARG A 33 -5.33 -12.84 -7.83
C ARG A 33 -4.14 -12.33 -8.63
N THR A 34 -4.21 -11.11 -9.17
CA THR A 34 -3.16 -10.51 -10.00
C THR A 34 -2.30 -9.51 -9.25
N LEU A 35 -2.80 -8.89 -8.19
CA LEU A 35 -2.03 -7.98 -7.36
C LEU A 35 -1.00 -8.82 -6.59
N PRO A 36 0.30 -8.63 -6.88
CA PRO A 36 1.31 -9.06 -5.94
C PRO A 36 1.05 -8.35 -4.61
N ILE A 37 1.56 -8.88 -3.48
CA ILE A 37 1.66 -8.18 -2.19
C ILE A 37 1.61 -6.68 -2.44
N GLU A 38 0.55 -6.01 -1.97
CA GLU A 38 0.28 -4.60 -2.28
C GLU A 38 1.59 -3.81 -2.22
N SER A 39 1.83 -2.90 -3.17
CA SER A 39 3.11 -2.17 -3.26
C SER A 39 3.53 -1.55 -1.91
N GLU A 40 2.53 -1.18 -1.10
CA GLU A 40 2.67 -0.73 0.28
C GLU A 40 3.21 -1.82 1.21
N LYS A 41 2.63 -3.03 1.20
CA LYS A 41 3.14 -4.17 1.98
C LYS A 41 4.54 -4.60 1.55
N ARG A 42 4.88 -4.49 0.27
CA ARG A 42 6.26 -4.71 -0.20
C ARG A 42 7.22 -3.69 0.39
N LEU A 43 6.81 -2.43 0.43
CA LEU A 43 7.60 -1.38 1.05
C LEU A 43 7.75 -1.62 2.56
N MET A 44 6.66 -1.99 3.25
CA MET A 44 6.68 -2.35 4.67
C MET A 44 7.64 -3.50 4.96
N LEU A 45 7.62 -4.55 4.12
CA LEU A 45 8.55 -5.67 4.24
C LEU A 45 10.00 -5.22 4.02
N ALA A 46 10.26 -4.37 3.03
CA ALA A 46 11.59 -3.83 2.78
C ALA A 46 12.11 -3.01 3.96
N VAL A 47 11.27 -2.17 4.57
CA VAL A 47 11.60 -1.40 5.78
C VAL A 47 11.92 -2.33 6.95
N LEU A 48 11.07 -3.33 7.18
CA LEU A 48 11.29 -4.31 8.26
C LEU A 48 12.59 -5.08 8.07
N GLN A 49 12.85 -5.55 6.85
CA GLN A 49 14.05 -6.29 6.53
C GLN A 49 15.31 -5.43 6.73
N ASP A 50 15.32 -4.20 6.25
CA ASP A 50 16.45 -3.27 6.43
C ASP A 50 16.72 -2.98 7.92
N ALA A 51 15.67 -2.75 8.71
CA ALA A 51 15.80 -2.51 10.15
C ALA A 51 16.39 -3.72 10.89
N VAL A 52 15.91 -4.94 10.58
CA VAL A 52 16.41 -6.18 11.19
C VAL A 52 17.85 -6.45 10.75
N GLU A 53 18.17 -6.25 9.46
CA GLU A 53 19.54 -6.41 8.95
C GLU A 53 20.49 -5.40 9.61
N CYS A 54 20.11 -4.13 9.74
CA CYS A 54 20.89 -3.12 10.44
C CYS A 54 21.09 -3.47 11.91
N TYR A 55 20.01 -3.86 12.60
CA TYR A 55 20.08 -4.27 13.99
C TYR A 55 21.06 -5.44 14.17
N GLN A 56 20.90 -6.51 13.39
CA GLN A 56 21.75 -7.70 13.48
C GLN A 56 23.21 -7.43 13.10
N LYS A 57 23.43 -6.68 12.02
CA LYS A 57 24.76 -6.36 11.50
C LYS A 57 25.58 -5.54 12.49
N TYR A 58 24.94 -4.65 13.23
CA TYR A 58 25.61 -3.73 14.15
C TYR A 58 25.47 -4.10 15.63
N LEU A 59 24.89 -5.26 15.96
CA LEU A 59 24.78 -5.80 17.33
C LEU A 59 26.10 -5.79 18.12
N VAL A 60 27.23 -6.07 17.46
CA VAL A 60 28.56 -6.12 18.09
C VAL A 60 29.40 -4.87 17.80
N ALA A 61 28.83 -3.85 17.16
CA ALA A 61 29.54 -2.64 16.80
C ALA A 61 29.93 -1.85 18.06
N ARG A 62 31.23 -1.65 18.24
CA ARG A 62 31.76 -1.01 19.47
C ARG A 62 31.91 0.49 19.40
N ARG A 63 32.00 1.10 18.20
CA ARG A 63 32.27 2.56 18.05
C ARG A 63 31.76 3.12 16.72
N GLY A 64 31.53 4.44 16.74
CA GLY A 64 31.35 5.24 15.53
C GLY A 64 29.95 5.17 14.93
N LYS A 65 29.87 5.37 13.62
CA LYS A 65 28.62 5.43 12.85
C LYS A 65 27.78 4.16 12.99
N ASP A 66 28.44 3.01 13.07
CA ASP A 66 27.80 1.71 13.22
C ASP A 66 26.97 1.60 14.51
N LYS A 67 27.43 2.20 15.62
CA LYS A 67 26.68 2.24 16.88
C LYS A 67 25.44 3.13 16.76
N ASN A 68 25.53 4.23 15.99
CA ASN A 68 24.39 5.10 15.76
C ASN A 68 23.33 4.40 14.92
N LEU A 69 23.73 3.70 13.85
CA LEU A 69 22.82 2.89 13.03
C LEU A 69 22.14 1.79 13.84
N PHE A 70 22.89 1.11 14.73
CA PHE A 70 22.30 0.16 15.67
C PHE A 70 21.24 0.83 16.57
N SER A 71 21.59 1.94 17.20
CA SER A 71 20.70 2.62 18.14
C SER A 71 19.45 3.19 17.46
N GLU A 72 19.56 3.61 16.20
CA GLU A 72 18.43 4.07 15.39
C GLU A 72 17.48 2.92 15.05
N ALA A 73 18.01 1.80 14.58
CA ALA A 73 17.22 0.60 14.33
C ALA A 73 16.58 0.05 15.61
N GLU A 74 17.32 0.00 16.72
CA GLU A 74 16.82 -0.41 18.04
C GLU A 74 15.70 0.51 18.52
N ALA A 75 15.88 1.83 18.40
CA ALA A 75 14.87 2.80 18.81
C ALA A 75 13.58 2.64 18.00
N TRP A 76 13.68 2.45 16.68
CA TRP A 76 12.51 2.22 15.83
C TRP A 76 11.80 0.90 16.14
N ILE A 77 12.54 -0.20 16.35
CA ILE A 77 11.96 -1.51 16.69
C ILE A 77 11.26 -1.49 18.06
N LEU A 78 11.80 -0.74 19.03
CA LEU A 78 11.27 -0.68 20.39
C LEU A 78 10.27 0.48 20.62
N GLU A 79 10.00 1.28 19.59
CA GLU A 79 9.07 2.40 19.67
C GLU A 79 7.63 1.87 19.87
N GLN A 80 6.99 2.24 20.99
CA GLN A 80 5.59 1.87 21.30
C GLN A 80 4.56 2.81 20.65
N ASP A 81 5.00 3.72 19.78
CA ASP A 81 4.14 4.71 19.16
C ASP A 81 3.64 4.24 17.80
N ASN A 82 2.36 3.88 17.73
CA ASN A 82 1.73 3.40 16.49
C ASN A 82 1.13 4.53 15.62
N ARG A 83 1.43 5.80 15.90
CA ARG A 83 0.90 6.93 15.12
C ARG A 83 1.40 6.95 13.66
N SER A 84 2.57 6.37 13.39
CA SER A 84 3.13 6.28 12.03
C SER A 84 2.64 5.03 11.30
N ALA A 85 2.29 5.16 10.02
CA ALA A 85 1.94 4.03 9.15
C ALA A 85 3.08 2.99 9.02
N PHE A 86 4.32 3.41 9.26
CA PHE A 86 5.52 2.55 9.26
C PHE A 86 6.13 2.43 10.67
N SER A 87 5.32 2.54 11.73
CA SER A 87 5.74 2.08 13.05
C SER A 87 5.95 0.56 13.01
N PHE A 88 6.86 0.06 13.86
CA PHE A 88 7.17 -1.38 13.91
C PHE A 88 5.91 -2.22 14.11
N ASP A 89 5.05 -1.83 15.06
CA ASP A 89 3.79 -2.52 15.34
C ASP A 89 2.86 -2.55 14.12
N ASN A 90 2.61 -1.40 13.47
CA ASN A 90 1.73 -1.34 12.30
C ASN A 90 2.29 -2.15 11.12
N VAL A 91 3.62 -2.17 10.95
CA VAL A 91 4.29 -2.98 9.92
C VAL A 91 4.11 -4.46 10.21
N CYS A 92 4.35 -4.89 11.46
CA CYS A 92 4.14 -6.27 11.89
C CYS A 92 2.67 -6.70 11.74
N ASP A 93 1.71 -5.86 12.14
CA ASP A 93 0.27 -6.12 11.99
C ASP A 93 -0.16 -6.18 10.52
N SER A 94 0.50 -5.44 9.63
CA SER A 94 0.15 -5.41 8.19
C SER A 94 0.75 -6.60 7.41
N LEU A 95 1.89 -7.11 7.87
CA LEU A 95 2.63 -8.25 7.31
C LEU A 95 2.24 -9.59 7.96
N GLY A 96 1.54 -9.56 9.10
CA GLY A 96 1.02 -10.71 9.86
C GLY A 96 -0.47 -10.96 9.65
#